data_AF-A0A7K9IHX5-F1
#
_entry.id   AF-A0A7K9IHX5-F1
#
_cell.length_a   1.000
_cell.length_b   1.000
_cell.length_c   1.000
_cell.angle_alpha   90.00
_cell.angle_beta   90.00
_cell.angle_gamma   90.00
#
_symmetry.space_group_name_H-M   'P 1'
#
loop_
_entity.id
_entity.type
_entity.pdbx_description
1 polymer ?
#
loop_
_entity_poly.entity_id
_entity_poly.type
_entity_poly.pdbx_seq_one_letter_code
_entity_poly.pdbx_strand_id
1 'polypeptide(L)'
;PAWIGKELLKELWEKKEGVYLTLKEGQVSQEMFKGVARACREKLREAKAQLELKLATSVKDNKKYFYKYINSKSKGKDNLHSLLDAEGNLVTKDEEEAEALNTFFASVFNRKTGCPQDSCPPGLVDGVRLSRLDAHKSMGPDGIHPRVMRELADELAKLLSIIYHQSWLAGELPDDWKLASINSKGCGGYRAVGGDCRPVSLTLVPRKIMEQIILSAITWHLQDGQGYQTQPHGFRRGRSCLTDLISCYDRVTHLVDAGKAVDVVSLDFSKAFDTVSHSILLEKLAAHSLDTCTLCW
;
A
#
# COMPACT_ATOMS: atom_id res chain seq x y z
N PRO A 1 7.61 -14.40 -20.65
CA PRO A 1 8.84 -14.21 -19.85
C PRO A 1 9.92 -13.52 -20.69
N ALA A 2 10.81 -12.72 -20.12
CA ALA A 2 11.82 -12.00 -20.91
C ALA A 2 12.82 -12.94 -21.63
N TRP A 3 12.88 -14.21 -21.22
CA TRP A 3 13.79 -15.22 -21.76
C TRP A 3 13.21 -16.08 -22.89
N ILE A 4 11.91 -15.99 -23.15
CA ILE A 4 11.26 -16.77 -24.21
C ILE A 4 11.01 -15.86 -25.42
N GLY A 5 11.45 -16.30 -26.60
CA GLY A 5 11.22 -15.57 -27.84
C GLY A 5 9.72 -15.38 -28.08
N LYS A 6 9.32 -14.17 -28.50
CA LYS A 6 7.90 -13.86 -28.79
C LYS A 6 7.32 -14.79 -29.86
N GLU A 7 8.13 -15.18 -30.83
CA GLU A 7 7.78 -16.11 -31.90
C GLU A 7 7.52 -17.52 -31.38
N LEU A 8 8.40 -18.05 -30.52
CA LEU A 8 8.21 -19.36 -29.91
C LEU A 8 6.97 -19.40 -29.00
N LEU A 9 6.72 -18.32 -28.25
CA LEU A 9 5.49 -18.18 -27.45
C LEU A 9 4.23 -18.21 -28.34
N LYS A 10 4.27 -17.47 -29.44
CA LYS A 10 3.15 -17.38 -30.39
C LYS A 10 2.88 -18.74 -31.03
N GLU A 11 3.91 -19.42 -31.53
CA GLU A 11 3.80 -20.77 -32.13
C GLU A 11 3.23 -21.79 -31.13
N LEU A 12 3.74 -21.80 -29.89
CA LEU A 12 3.27 -22.73 -28.86
C LEU A 12 1.84 -22.43 -28.42
N TRP A 13 1.46 -21.15 -28.37
CA TRP A 13 0.11 -20.74 -28.02
C TRP A 13 -0.88 -21.08 -29.12
N GLU A 14 -0.59 -20.72 -30.38
CA GLU A 14 -1.42 -21.03 -31.55
C GLU A 14 -1.63 -22.54 -31.70
N LYS A 15 -0.57 -23.33 -31.50
CA LYS A 15 -0.65 -24.80 -31.58
C LYS A 15 -1.48 -25.41 -30.45
N LYS A 16 -1.39 -24.87 -29.23
CA LYS A 16 -2.15 -25.38 -28.09
C LYS A 16 -3.62 -24.93 -28.15
N GLU A 17 -3.86 -23.69 -28.54
CA GLU A 17 -5.20 -23.09 -28.65
C GLU A 17 -5.98 -23.72 -29.81
N GLY A 18 -5.34 -23.90 -30.97
CA GLY A 18 -5.97 -24.57 -32.12
C GLY A 18 -6.46 -25.98 -31.77
N VAL A 19 -5.64 -26.77 -31.07
CA VAL A 19 -6.02 -28.14 -30.65
C VAL A 19 -7.07 -28.13 -29.53
N TYR A 20 -7.07 -27.11 -28.67
CA TYR A 20 -8.09 -26.92 -27.64
C TYR A 20 -9.48 -26.62 -28.24
N LEU A 21 -9.53 -25.76 -29.27
CA LEU A 21 -10.77 -25.45 -29.99
C LEU A 21 -11.34 -26.69 -30.68
N THR A 22 -10.50 -27.46 -31.37
CA THR A 22 -10.93 -28.72 -32.02
C THR A 22 -11.33 -29.82 -31.01
N LEU A 23 -10.77 -29.80 -29.79
CA LEU A 23 -11.20 -30.67 -28.70
C LEU A 23 -12.59 -30.27 -28.20
N LYS A 24 -12.86 -28.96 -28.10
CA LYS A 24 -14.16 -28.42 -27.67
C LYS A 24 -15.27 -28.72 -28.68
N GLU A 25 -14.93 -28.79 -29.96
CA GLU A 25 -15.84 -29.20 -31.05
C GLU A 25 -16.02 -30.72 -31.19
N GLY A 26 -15.36 -31.52 -30.33
CA GLY A 26 -15.49 -32.98 -30.31
C GLY A 26 -14.74 -33.71 -31.44
N GLN A 27 -13.92 -33.00 -32.22
CA GLN A 27 -13.20 -33.55 -33.38
C GLN A 27 -11.88 -34.26 -33.01
N VAL A 28 -11.35 -34.00 -31.81
CA VAL A 28 -10.05 -34.52 -31.35
C VAL A 28 -10.20 -35.17 -29.97
N SER A 29 -9.50 -36.29 -29.73
CA SER A 29 -9.53 -36.96 -28.43
C SER A 29 -8.74 -36.20 -27.35
N GLN A 30 -9.13 -36.37 -26.09
CA GLN A 30 -8.41 -35.78 -24.95
C GLN A 30 -6.94 -36.24 -24.89
N GLU A 31 -6.63 -37.45 -25.37
CA GLU A 31 -5.28 -38.00 -25.43
C GLU A 31 -4.39 -37.25 -26.43
N MET A 32 -4.94 -36.91 -27.59
CA MET A 32 -4.25 -36.11 -28.60
C MET A 32 -3.90 -34.71 -28.06
N PHE A 33 -4.84 -34.06 -27.36
CA PHE A 33 -4.57 -32.78 -26.69
C PHE A 33 -3.47 -32.90 -25.62
N LYS A 34 -3.52 -33.96 -24.79
CA LYS A 34 -2.46 -34.23 -23.79
C LYS A 34 -1.10 -34.45 -24.44
N GLY A 35 -1.05 -35.10 -25.61
CA GLY A 35 0.16 -35.29 -26.43
C GLY A 35 0.73 -33.97 -26.93
N VAL A 36 -0.10 -33.12 -27.53
CA VAL A 36 0.32 -31.78 -28.01
C VAL A 36 0.80 -30.90 -26.86
N ALA A 37 0.08 -30.91 -25.73
CA ALA A 37 0.47 -30.17 -24.54
C ALA A 37 1.82 -30.67 -23.97
N ARG A 38 2.11 -31.97 -24.07
CA ARG A 38 3.40 -32.55 -23.67
C ARG A 38 4.54 -32.07 -24.58
N ALA A 39 4.35 -32.15 -25.89
CA ALA A 39 5.32 -31.67 -26.87
C ALA A 39 5.62 -30.16 -26.70
N CYS A 40 4.60 -29.35 -26.40
CA CYS A 40 4.79 -27.92 -26.11
C CYS A 40 5.62 -27.69 -24.84
N ARG A 41 5.40 -28.49 -23.79
CA ARG A 41 6.21 -28.43 -22.56
C ARG A 41 7.65 -28.87 -22.80
N GLU A 42 7.88 -29.87 -23.63
CA GLU A 42 9.22 -30.33 -23.99
C GLU A 42 9.99 -29.26 -24.76
N LYS A 43 9.40 -28.67 -25.81
CA LYS A 43 9.99 -27.52 -26.53
C LYS A 43 10.34 -26.36 -25.58
N LEU A 44 9.46 -26.08 -24.61
CA LEU A 44 9.69 -25.04 -23.60
C LEU A 44 10.88 -25.38 -22.67
N ARG A 45 11.01 -26.64 -22.26
CA ARG A 45 12.12 -27.12 -21.44
C ARG A 45 13.44 -27.04 -22.20
N GLU A 46 13.44 -27.43 -23.47
CA GLU A 46 14.62 -27.38 -24.33
C GLU A 46 15.10 -25.94 -24.57
N ALA A 47 14.19 -25.03 -24.94
CA ALA A 47 14.53 -23.62 -25.12
C ALA A 47 15.09 -22.99 -23.83
N LYS A 48 14.54 -23.38 -22.67
CA LYS A 48 15.04 -22.95 -21.37
C LYS A 48 16.44 -23.49 -21.08
N ALA A 49 16.69 -24.78 -21.33
CA ALA A 49 18.00 -25.39 -21.14
C ALA A 49 19.06 -24.76 -22.04
N GLN A 50 18.73 -24.46 -23.30
CA GLN A 50 19.62 -23.77 -24.23
C GLN A 50 19.98 -22.35 -23.76
N LEU A 51 19.02 -21.62 -23.18
CA LEU A 51 19.28 -20.31 -22.57
C LEU A 51 20.22 -20.43 -21.37
N GLU A 52 19.93 -21.35 -20.45
CA GLU A 52 20.74 -21.57 -19.25
C GLU A 52 22.18 -21.96 -19.63
N LEU A 53 22.34 -22.79 -20.66
CA LEU A 53 23.65 -23.15 -21.22
C LEU A 53 24.37 -21.94 -21.81
N LYS A 54 23.69 -21.10 -22.61
CA LYS A 54 24.26 -19.85 -23.17
C LYS A 54 24.66 -18.87 -22.07
N LEU A 55 23.86 -18.77 -21.01
CA LEU A 55 24.17 -17.94 -19.85
C LEU A 55 25.40 -18.46 -19.12
N ALA A 56 25.53 -19.78 -18.93
CA ALA A 56 26.66 -20.42 -18.29
C ALA A 56 27.97 -20.28 -19.09
N THR A 57 27.90 -20.36 -20.43
CA THR A 57 29.10 -20.21 -21.29
C THR A 57 29.57 -18.76 -21.41
N SER A 58 28.63 -17.80 -21.42
CA SER A 58 28.94 -16.36 -21.53
C SER A 58 29.20 -15.64 -20.19
N VAL A 59 29.25 -16.35 -19.06
CA VAL A 59 29.48 -15.72 -17.73
C VAL A 59 30.78 -14.93 -17.69
N LYS A 60 31.84 -15.43 -18.35
CA LYS A 60 33.15 -14.76 -18.36
C LYS A 60 33.07 -13.36 -19.00
N ASP A 61 32.26 -13.21 -20.05
CA ASP A 61 32.14 -11.98 -20.83
C ASP A 61 31.01 -11.07 -20.33
N ASN A 62 29.92 -11.64 -19.79
CA ASN A 62 28.73 -10.90 -19.37
C ASN A 62 28.15 -11.40 -18.04
N LYS A 63 28.92 -11.18 -16.95
CA LYS A 63 28.52 -11.50 -15.58
C LYS A 63 27.17 -10.90 -15.18
N LYS A 64 26.84 -9.70 -15.67
CA LYS A 64 25.61 -8.97 -15.33
C LYS A 64 24.34 -9.73 -15.73
N TYR A 65 24.33 -10.36 -16.90
CA TYR A 65 23.16 -11.09 -17.39
C TYR A 65 22.93 -12.40 -16.63
N PHE A 66 24.02 -13.10 -16.30
CA PHE A 66 23.98 -14.32 -15.49
C PHE A 66 23.42 -14.06 -14.09
N TYR A 67 24.00 -13.10 -13.35
CA TYR A 67 23.51 -12.76 -12.01
C TYR A 67 22.10 -12.18 -12.03
N LYS A 68 21.70 -11.44 -13.08
CA LYS A 68 20.30 -11.00 -13.26
C LYS A 68 19.35 -12.19 -13.38
N TYR A 69 19.72 -13.24 -14.13
CA TYR A 69 18.93 -14.47 -14.26
C TYR A 69 18.87 -15.24 -12.93
N ILE A 70 20.00 -15.47 -12.27
CA ILE A 70 20.06 -16.15 -10.97
C ILE A 70 19.25 -15.39 -9.91
N ASN A 71 19.38 -14.07 -9.82
CA ASN A 71 18.64 -13.25 -8.88
C ASN A 71 17.12 -13.27 -9.14
N SER A 72 16.70 -13.46 -10.39
CA SER A 72 15.27 -13.63 -10.71
C SER A 72 14.73 -15.00 -10.29
N LYS A 73 15.60 -15.99 -10.09
CA LYS A 73 15.27 -17.35 -9.64
C LYS A 73 15.42 -17.52 -8.13
N SER A 74 16.35 -16.80 -7.51
CA SER A 74 16.56 -16.77 -6.06
C SER A 74 15.52 -15.91 -5.33
N LYS A 75 14.75 -15.09 -6.06
CA LYS A 75 13.42 -14.63 -5.61
C LYS A 75 12.44 -15.81 -5.58
N GLY A 76 12.76 -16.82 -4.78
CA GLY A 76 11.78 -17.73 -4.22
C GLY A 76 10.85 -16.92 -3.32
N LYS A 77 9.66 -17.46 -3.04
CA LYS A 77 8.80 -16.95 -1.97
C LYS A 77 9.67 -16.77 -0.73
N ASP A 78 9.99 -15.53 -0.38
CA ASP A 78 10.40 -15.23 0.97
C ASP A 78 9.18 -15.63 1.81
N ASN A 79 9.26 -16.79 2.46
CA ASN A 79 8.47 -17.00 3.66
C ASN A 79 8.76 -15.79 4.55
N LEU A 80 7.69 -15.24 5.10
CA LEU A 80 7.68 -14.04 5.91
C LEU A 80 8.93 -14.01 6.81
N HIS A 81 9.62 -12.87 6.79
CA HIS A 81 10.81 -12.61 7.59
C HIS A 81 10.63 -13.14 9.01
N SER A 82 11.50 -14.05 9.45
CA SER A 82 11.36 -14.69 10.76
C SER A 82 11.42 -13.63 11.87
N LEU A 83 10.30 -13.45 12.56
CA LEU A 83 10.16 -12.52 13.67
C LEU A 83 10.83 -13.12 14.92
N LEU A 84 11.45 -12.27 15.75
CA LEU A 84 11.95 -12.67 17.07
C LEU A 84 10.94 -12.24 18.14
N ASP A 85 10.70 -13.11 19.12
CA ASP A 85 9.93 -12.76 20.33
C ASP A 85 10.72 -11.81 21.25
N ALA A 86 10.10 -11.38 22.37
CA ALA A 86 10.74 -10.46 23.32
C ALA A 86 11.97 -11.09 24.00
N GLU A 87 12.06 -12.41 24.00
CA GLU A 87 13.11 -13.24 24.56
C GLU A 87 14.23 -13.58 23.54
N GLY A 88 14.07 -13.17 22.28
CA GLY A 88 15.05 -13.37 21.20
C GLY A 88 14.96 -14.73 20.50
N ASN A 89 13.91 -15.50 20.71
CA ASN A 89 13.67 -16.78 20.02
C ASN A 89 12.96 -16.56 18.69
N LEU A 90 13.21 -17.49 17.77
CA LEU A 90 12.56 -17.55 16.45
C LEU A 90 11.08 -17.91 16.60
N VAL A 91 10.22 -16.99 16.20
CA VAL A 91 8.81 -17.24 16.01
C VAL A 91 8.63 -17.91 14.64
N THR A 92 7.95 -19.06 14.61
CA THR A 92 7.82 -19.88 13.39
C THR A 92 6.37 -20.14 12.97
N LYS A 93 5.41 -19.80 13.82
CA LYS A 93 3.97 -19.91 13.51
C LYS A 93 3.37 -18.54 13.26
N ASP A 94 2.57 -18.43 12.20
CA ASP A 94 1.88 -17.20 11.79
C ASP A 94 1.05 -16.56 12.92
N GLU A 95 0.43 -17.38 13.78
CA GLU A 95 -0.34 -16.91 14.95
C GLU A 95 0.52 -16.22 16.00
N GLU A 96 1.68 -16.80 16.30
CA GLU A 96 2.62 -16.28 17.29
C GLU A 96 3.27 -14.98 16.77
N GLU A 97 3.53 -14.88 15.45
CA GLU A 97 4.05 -13.66 14.82
C GLU A 97 3.02 -12.52 14.90
N ALA A 98 1.75 -12.83 14.63
CA ALA A 98 0.67 -11.86 14.70
C ALA A 98 0.49 -11.32 16.12
N GLU A 99 0.55 -12.18 17.14
CA GLU A 99 0.40 -11.79 18.55
C GLU A 99 1.59 -10.96 19.04
N ALA A 100 2.82 -11.33 18.67
CA ALA A 100 4.02 -10.56 18.98
C ALA A 100 3.99 -9.16 18.37
N LEU A 101 3.56 -9.05 17.09
CA LEU A 101 3.34 -7.76 16.43
C LEU A 101 2.24 -6.95 17.13
N ASN A 102 1.09 -7.57 17.43
CA ASN A 102 -0.02 -6.90 18.10
C ASN A 102 0.39 -6.35 19.48
N THR A 103 1.08 -7.16 20.28
CA THR A 103 1.61 -6.77 21.59
C THR A 103 2.56 -5.58 21.47
N PHE A 104 3.48 -5.64 20.51
CA PHE A 104 4.40 -4.54 20.25
C PHE A 104 3.64 -3.25 19.86
N PHE A 105 2.72 -3.31 18.90
CA PHE A 105 2.00 -2.11 18.45
C PHE A 105 1.10 -1.54 19.53
N ALA A 106 0.38 -2.38 20.27
CA ALA A 106 -0.45 -1.94 21.40
C ALA A 106 0.36 -1.20 22.47
N SER A 107 1.62 -1.59 22.69
CA SER A 107 2.51 -0.94 23.67
C SER A 107 2.94 0.48 23.29
N VAL A 108 2.94 0.82 21.99
CA VAL A 108 3.38 2.14 21.50
C VAL A 108 2.25 3.18 21.57
N PHE A 109 0.98 2.75 21.56
CA PHE A 109 -0.17 3.65 21.55
C PHE A 109 -0.44 4.31 22.91
N ASN A 110 -0.56 5.64 22.91
CA ASN A 110 -0.94 6.43 24.09
C ASN A 110 -2.48 6.49 24.25
N ARG A 111 -3.02 5.93 25.34
CA ARG A 111 -4.48 5.81 25.61
C ARG A 111 -5.20 7.08 26.14
N LYS A 112 -4.64 8.27 25.99
CA LYS A 112 -5.32 9.50 26.44
C LYS A 112 -6.26 10.03 25.36
N THR A 113 -7.53 9.67 25.46
CA THR A 113 -8.61 10.17 24.59
C THR A 113 -9.65 10.89 25.44
N GLY A 114 -9.81 12.18 25.23
CA GLY A 114 -10.96 12.95 25.69
C GLY A 114 -11.35 13.91 24.56
N CYS A 115 -12.62 13.90 24.16
CA CYS A 115 -13.13 14.81 23.14
C CYS A 115 -14.02 15.87 23.80
N PRO A 116 -13.92 17.16 23.43
CA PRO A 116 -14.86 18.18 23.85
C PRO A 116 -16.25 17.89 23.27
N GLN A 117 -17.30 17.92 24.11
CA GLN A 117 -18.68 17.79 23.63
C GLN A 117 -19.28 19.17 23.40
N ASP A 118 -19.59 19.49 22.14
CA ASP A 118 -20.48 20.58 21.76
C ASP A 118 -21.18 20.27 20.42
N SER A 119 -22.37 20.83 20.24
CA SER A 119 -23.30 20.53 19.14
C SER A 119 -22.81 20.97 17.75
N CYS A 120 -23.07 20.13 16.74
CA CYS A 120 -22.58 20.32 15.37
C CYS A 120 -23.52 21.08 14.43
N PRO A 121 -22.98 21.86 13.49
CA PRO A 121 -23.75 22.41 12.38
C PRO A 121 -24.05 21.34 11.31
N PRO A 122 -25.12 21.47 10.51
CA PRO A 122 -25.43 20.53 9.43
C PRO A 122 -24.70 20.92 8.14
N GLY A 123 -23.88 20.02 7.54
CA GLY A 123 -23.50 20.24 6.14
C GLY A 123 -22.26 19.56 5.52
N LEU A 124 -21.69 18.47 6.05
CA LEU A 124 -20.44 17.93 5.48
C LEU A 124 -20.61 16.88 4.37
N VAL A 125 -21.69 16.09 4.37
CA VAL A 125 -21.77 14.87 3.54
C VAL A 125 -22.54 15.11 2.25
N ASP A 126 -22.08 16.03 1.40
CA ASP A 126 -22.59 16.16 0.04
C ASP A 126 -21.54 15.66 -0.96
N GLY A 127 -21.66 14.39 -1.37
CA GLY A 127 -20.88 13.84 -2.49
C GLY A 127 -19.98 12.65 -2.16
N VAL A 128 -20.57 11.51 -1.80
CA VAL A 128 -19.86 10.21 -1.84
C VAL A 128 -19.57 9.84 -3.30
N ARG A 129 -18.37 10.16 -3.81
CA ARG A 129 -17.97 9.87 -5.21
C ARG A 129 -17.24 8.53 -5.33
N LEU A 130 -17.99 7.44 -5.27
CA LEU A 130 -17.47 6.06 -5.44
C LEU A 130 -16.87 5.80 -6.84
N SER A 131 -17.31 6.57 -7.85
CA SER A 131 -16.83 6.47 -9.23
C SER A 131 -15.33 6.75 -9.39
N ARG A 132 -14.70 7.45 -8.42
CA ARG A 132 -13.27 7.80 -8.43
C ARG A 132 -12.37 6.85 -7.65
N LEU A 133 -12.91 5.76 -7.11
CA LEU A 133 -12.09 4.74 -6.45
C LEU A 133 -11.02 4.22 -7.41
N ASP A 134 -9.91 3.71 -6.89
CA ASP A 134 -8.92 2.99 -7.70
C ASP A 134 -9.26 1.49 -7.67
N ALA A 135 -9.42 0.88 -8.84
CA ALA A 135 -9.89 -0.51 -8.95
C ALA A 135 -8.78 -1.49 -8.64
N HIS A 136 -7.53 -1.05 -8.63
CA HIS A 136 -6.38 -1.92 -8.44
C HIS A 136 -5.90 -1.94 -6.99
N LYS A 137 -6.66 -1.34 -6.06
CA LYS A 137 -6.36 -1.35 -4.62
C LYS A 137 -6.77 -2.68 -3.98
N SER A 138 -6.08 -3.03 -2.90
CA SER A 138 -6.36 -4.22 -2.11
C SER A 138 -7.77 -4.18 -1.49
N MET A 139 -8.39 -5.36 -1.40
CA MET A 139 -9.63 -5.59 -0.67
C MET A 139 -9.45 -5.36 0.85
N GLY A 140 -10.54 -5.01 1.52
CA GLY A 140 -10.60 -4.99 2.98
C GLY A 140 -10.76 -6.40 3.57
N PRO A 141 -10.88 -6.51 4.89
CA PRO A 141 -11.15 -7.78 5.57
C PRO A 141 -12.50 -8.43 5.19
N ASP A 142 -13.42 -7.65 4.61
CA ASP A 142 -14.71 -8.12 4.06
C ASP A 142 -14.58 -8.88 2.73
N GLY A 143 -13.40 -8.89 2.10
CA GLY A 143 -13.19 -9.48 0.80
C GLY A 143 -13.83 -8.71 -0.36
N ILE A 144 -14.40 -7.53 -0.12
CA ILE A 144 -15.06 -6.73 -1.15
C ILE A 144 -14.01 -5.94 -1.92
N HIS A 145 -13.94 -6.20 -3.22
CA HIS A 145 -13.00 -5.53 -4.08
C HIS A 145 -13.47 -4.09 -4.41
N PRO A 146 -12.60 -3.07 -4.39
CA PRO A 146 -12.96 -1.68 -4.70
C PRO A 146 -13.63 -1.48 -6.07
N ARG A 147 -13.42 -2.41 -7.01
CA ARG A 147 -14.13 -2.44 -8.29
C ARG A 147 -15.64 -2.63 -8.10
N VAL A 148 -16.07 -3.53 -7.22
CA VAL A 148 -17.50 -3.80 -6.98
C VAL A 148 -18.21 -2.53 -6.51
N MET A 149 -17.59 -1.79 -5.58
CA MET A 149 -18.13 -0.51 -5.11
C MET A 149 -18.16 0.58 -6.16
N ARG A 150 -17.28 0.53 -7.16
CA ARG A 150 -17.29 1.48 -8.29
C ARG A 150 -18.41 1.16 -9.27
N GLU A 151 -18.58 -0.11 -9.61
CA GLU A 151 -19.62 -0.52 -10.56
C GLU A 151 -21.02 -0.32 -9.97
N LEU A 152 -21.18 -0.49 -8.65
CA LEU A 152 -22.42 -0.27 -7.90
C LEU A 152 -22.48 1.13 -7.25
N ALA A 153 -21.81 2.11 -7.85
CA ALA A 153 -21.65 3.42 -7.23
C ALA A 153 -23.00 4.13 -7.03
N ASP A 154 -23.90 4.04 -8.00
CA ASP A 154 -25.16 4.78 -8.00
C ASP A 154 -26.13 4.23 -6.94
N GLU A 155 -26.12 2.91 -6.73
CA GLU A 155 -26.93 2.23 -5.72
C GLU A 155 -26.37 2.42 -4.31
N LEU A 156 -25.05 2.34 -4.15
CA LEU A 156 -24.40 2.40 -2.84
C LEU A 156 -24.22 3.83 -2.32
N ALA A 157 -24.11 4.83 -3.20
CA ALA A 157 -23.84 6.21 -2.80
C ALA A 157 -24.88 6.73 -1.81
N LYS A 158 -26.17 6.48 -2.04
CA LYS A 158 -27.25 6.95 -1.16
C LYS A 158 -27.21 6.28 0.21
N LEU A 159 -27.01 4.95 0.24
CA LEU A 159 -26.94 4.19 1.49
C LEU A 159 -25.72 4.61 2.32
N LEU A 160 -24.55 4.71 1.69
CA LEU A 160 -23.34 5.14 2.36
C LEU A 160 -23.42 6.59 2.83
N SER A 161 -24.09 7.47 2.09
CA SER A 161 -24.31 8.86 2.51
C SER A 161 -25.09 8.95 3.82
N ILE A 162 -26.12 8.10 4.00
CA ILE A 162 -26.90 8.06 5.24
C ILE A 162 -26.03 7.58 6.40
N ILE A 163 -25.27 6.50 6.19
CA ILE A 163 -24.38 5.93 7.22
C ILE A 163 -23.29 6.94 7.61
N TYR A 164 -22.64 7.58 6.64
CA TYR A 164 -21.60 8.57 6.91
C TYR A 164 -22.15 9.78 7.65
N HIS A 165 -23.36 10.24 7.30
CA HIS A 165 -23.98 11.36 8.00
C HIS A 165 -24.27 11.02 9.47
N GLN A 166 -24.82 9.84 9.73
CA GLN A 166 -25.05 9.36 11.10
C GLN A 166 -23.74 9.17 11.88
N SER A 167 -22.74 8.56 11.26
CA SER A 167 -21.42 8.35 11.86
C SER A 167 -20.73 9.67 12.19
N TRP A 168 -20.81 10.67 11.29
CA TRP A 168 -20.25 12.00 11.50
C TRP A 168 -20.96 12.75 12.65
N LEU A 169 -22.29 12.70 12.72
CA LEU A 169 -23.06 13.32 13.81
C LEU A 169 -22.82 12.64 15.17
N ALA A 170 -22.69 11.32 15.18
CA ALA A 170 -22.46 10.55 16.40
C ALA A 170 -21.00 10.60 16.87
N GLY A 171 -20.05 10.95 15.99
CA GLY A 171 -18.61 10.82 16.28
C GLY A 171 -18.16 9.37 16.41
N GLU A 172 -18.93 8.41 15.88
CA GLU A 172 -18.67 6.99 16.04
C GLU A 172 -18.73 6.23 14.71
N LEU A 173 -17.78 5.31 14.51
CA LEU A 173 -17.79 4.38 13.38
C LEU A 173 -18.63 3.13 13.68
N PRO A 174 -19.27 2.52 12.67
CA PRO A 174 -19.82 1.18 12.80
C PRO A 174 -18.76 0.19 13.29
N ASP A 175 -19.13 -0.74 14.16
CA ASP A 175 -18.18 -1.68 14.76
C ASP A 175 -17.46 -2.54 13.71
N ASP A 176 -18.17 -2.96 12.67
CA ASP A 176 -17.60 -3.69 11.53
C ASP A 176 -16.47 -2.89 10.85
N TRP A 177 -16.52 -1.56 10.87
CA TRP A 177 -15.54 -0.69 10.22
C TRP A 177 -14.32 -0.42 11.10
N LYS A 178 -14.41 -0.68 12.41
CA LYS A 178 -13.26 -0.57 13.32
C LYS A 178 -12.23 -1.69 13.07
N LEU A 179 -12.66 -2.80 12.46
CA LEU A 179 -11.79 -3.92 12.10
C LEU A 179 -10.85 -3.58 10.94
N ALA A 180 -9.60 -4.03 11.05
CA ALA A 180 -8.59 -3.91 10.00
C ALA A 180 -7.71 -5.16 9.96
N SER A 181 -7.31 -5.57 8.76
CA SER A 181 -6.29 -6.62 8.60
C SER A 181 -4.91 -5.96 8.66
N ILE A 182 -4.13 -6.31 9.68
CA ILE A 182 -2.76 -5.82 9.84
C ILE A 182 -1.85 -6.69 8.97
N ASN A 183 -1.23 -6.09 7.96
CA ASN A 183 -0.20 -6.74 7.17
C ASN A 183 1.15 -6.09 7.45
N SER A 184 2.15 -6.89 7.83
CA SER A 184 3.53 -6.40 7.90
C SER A 184 4.05 -6.22 6.47
N LYS A 185 4.39 -4.99 6.09
CA LYS A 185 5.00 -4.75 4.79
C LYS A 185 6.51 -4.69 4.95
N GLY A 186 7.18 -5.80 4.63
CA GLY A 186 8.61 -5.88 4.36
C GLY A 186 9.50 -5.35 5.48
N CYS A 187 9.79 -6.21 6.45
CA CYS A 187 10.76 -5.89 7.48
C CYS A 187 12.16 -5.92 6.83
N GLY A 188 12.78 -4.75 6.68
CA GLY A 188 14.06 -4.62 5.99
C GLY A 188 15.21 -5.14 6.85
N GLY A 189 15.72 -6.34 6.58
CA GLY A 189 16.93 -6.88 7.21
C GLY A 189 16.98 -8.41 7.21
N TYR A 190 18.18 -8.98 7.38
CA TYR A 190 18.39 -10.43 7.55
C TYR A 190 17.87 -10.94 8.92
N ARG A 191 17.58 -10.02 9.85
CA ARG A 191 16.95 -10.24 11.16
C ARG A 191 16.15 -8.99 11.50
N ALA A 192 14.85 -9.01 11.25
CA ALA A 192 14.00 -7.91 11.68
C ALA A 192 13.61 -8.14 13.14
N VAL A 193 13.97 -7.20 14.01
CA VAL A 193 13.34 -7.10 15.33
C VAL A 193 11.96 -6.48 15.09
N GLY A 194 10.94 -6.83 15.89
CA GLY A 194 9.56 -6.38 15.68
C GLY A 194 9.36 -4.86 15.47
N GLY A 195 10.33 -4.03 15.86
CA GLY A 195 10.36 -2.59 15.60
C GLY A 195 10.68 -2.14 14.18
N ASP A 196 11.21 -3.00 13.31
CA ASP A 196 11.57 -2.66 11.91
C ASP A 196 10.39 -2.82 10.94
N CYS A 197 9.35 -3.53 11.37
CA CYS A 197 8.17 -3.78 10.57
C CYS A 197 7.20 -2.59 10.71
N ARG A 198 6.87 -1.96 9.58
CA ARG A 198 5.78 -0.97 9.56
C ARG A 198 4.46 -1.70 9.28
N PRO A 199 3.49 -1.69 10.21
CA PRO A 199 2.20 -2.32 9.98
C PRO A 199 1.42 -1.48 8.97
N VAL A 200 0.85 -2.16 7.98
CA VAL A 200 -0.11 -1.55 7.06
C VAL A 200 -1.48 -2.13 7.40
N SER A 201 -2.33 -1.30 8.00
CA SER A 201 -3.71 -1.64 8.29
C SER A 201 -4.55 -1.55 7.02
N LEU A 202 -5.01 -2.70 6.52
CA LEU A 202 -6.03 -2.76 5.48
C LEU A 202 -7.41 -2.61 6.13
N THR A 203 -7.95 -1.40 6.06
CA THR A 203 -9.32 -1.08 6.47
C THR A 203 -10.32 -1.34 5.35
N LEU A 204 -11.61 -1.43 5.73
CA LEU A 204 -12.72 -1.55 4.79
C LEU A 204 -12.77 -0.36 3.81
N VAL A 205 -13.24 -0.64 2.58
CA VAL A 205 -13.33 0.39 1.53
C VAL A 205 -14.25 1.57 1.93
N PRO A 206 -15.45 1.36 2.52
CA PRO A 206 -16.29 2.45 3.00
C PRO A 206 -15.60 3.33 4.04
N ARG A 207 -14.89 2.71 5.00
CA ARG A 207 -14.12 3.45 6.00
C ARG A 207 -13.07 4.36 5.36
N LYS A 208 -12.29 3.85 4.39
CA LYS A 208 -11.30 4.67 3.67
C LYS A 208 -11.95 5.84 2.94
N ILE A 209 -13.13 5.64 2.36
CA ILE A 209 -13.86 6.72 1.68
C ILE A 209 -14.25 7.79 2.70
N MET A 210 -14.77 7.41 3.86
CA MET A 210 -15.13 8.35 4.93
C MET A 210 -13.93 9.12 5.45
N GLU A 211 -12.82 8.43 5.74
CA GLU A 211 -11.53 9.04 6.13
C GLU A 211 -11.05 10.06 5.09
N GLN A 212 -11.22 9.77 3.79
CA GLN A 212 -10.86 10.70 2.71
C GLN A 212 -11.78 11.92 2.63
N ILE A 213 -13.08 11.76 2.90
CA ILE A 213 -14.04 12.88 2.95
C ILE A 213 -13.63 13.83 4.08
N ILE A 214 -13.37 13.28 5.27
CA ILE A 214 -13.00 14.06 6.45
C ILE A 214 -11.62 14.69 6.30
N LEU A 215 -10.64 13.95 5.77
CA LEU A 215 -9.32 14.51 5.43
C LEU A 215 -9.45 15.67 4.44
N SER A 216 -10.33 15.56 3.44
CA SER A 216 -10.56 16.63 2.46
C SER A 216 -11.16 17.86 3.11
N ALA A 217 -12.11 17.68 4.04
CA ALA A 217 -12.73 18.76 4.82
C ALA A 217 -11.71 19.49 5.69
N ILE A 218 -10.93 18.74 6.47
CA ILE A 218 -9.86 19.28 7.31
C ILE A 218 -8.84 20.02 6.46
N THR A 219 -8.39 19.41 5.36
CA THR A 219 -7.39 20.01 4.47
C THR A 219 -7.89 21.29 3.82
N TRP A 220 -9.17 21.33 3.44
CA TRP A 220 -9.80 22.54 2.88
C TRP A 220 -9.83 23.67 3.91
N HIS A 221 -10.31 23.39 5.12
CA HIS A 221 -10.40 24.37 6.20
C HIS A 221 -9.02 24.93 6.58
N LEU A 222 -8.03 24.05 6.68
CA LEU A 222 -6.64 24.41 6.98
C LEU A 222 -5.94 25.21 5.86
N GLN A 223 -6.45 25.17 4.62
CA GLN A 223 -5.92 25.96 3.51
C GLN A 223 -6.54 27.35 3.43
N ASP A 224 -7.79 27.52 3.88
CA ASP A 224 -8.56 28.77 3.75
C ASP A 224 -8.30 29.76 4.91
N GLY A 225 -8.00 29.26 6.13
CA GLY A 225 -7.90 30.05 7.37
C GLY A 225 -6.60 30.85 7.64
N GLN A 226 -5.72 31.07 6.64
CA GLN A 226 -4.35 31.65 6.75
C GLN A 226 -3.25 30.75 7.36
N GLY A 227 -2.03 30.96 6.84
CA GLY A 227 -0.82 30.95 7.68
C GLY A 227 0.01 29.68 7.77
N TYR A 228 -0.20 28.66 6.92
CA TYR A 228 0.82 27.61 6.81
C TYR A 228 2.08 28.18 6.17
N GLN A 229 2.98 28.68 7.01
CA GLN A 229 4.35 29.02 6.69
C GLN A 229 4.97 27.92 5.81
N THR A 230 5.18 28.27 4.55
CA THR A 230 6.18 27.87 3.56
C THR A 230 6.85 26.49 3.50
N GLN A 231 6.89 25.60 4.51
CA GLN A 231 7.96 24.57 4.54
C GLN A 231 7.66 23.05 4.58
N PRO A 232 6.48 22.48 4.87
CA PRO A 232 6.35 21.03 4.68
C PRO A 232 6.02 20.70 3.20
N HIS A 233 6.95 20.04 2.51
CA HIS A 233 6.69 19.43 1.19
C HIS A 233 5.98 18.07 1.30
N GLY A 234 6.11 17.39 2.44
CA GLY A 234 5.43 16.12 2.70
C GLY A 234 3.91 16.25 2.71
N PHE A 235 3.23 15.26 2.12
CA PHE A 235 1.77 15.11 2.13
C PHE A 235 0.97 16.31 1.59
N ARG A 236 1.58 17.18 0.77
CA ARG A 236 0.90 18.31 0.12
C ARG A 236 0.70 18.10 -1.36
N ARG A 237 -0.49 18.48 -1.85
CA ARG A 237 -0.78 18.50 -3.28
C ARG A 237 0.19 19.45 -4.00
N GLY A 238 0.76 18.99 -5.11
CA GLY A 238 1.71 19.79 -5.90
C GLY A 238 3.12 19.91 -5.32
N ARG A 239 3.42 19.21 -4.22
CA ARG A 239 4.76 19.13 -3.62
C ARG A 239 5.23 17.68 -3.58
N SER A 240 6.55 17.48 -3.65
CA SER A 240 7.21 16.18 -3.67
C SER A 240 8.57 16.25 -2.98
N CYS A 241 9.21 15.10 -2.73
CA CYS A 241 10.58 15.07 -2.22
C CYS A 241 11.57 15.76 -3.17
N LEU A 242 11.32 15.70 -4.49
CA LEU A 242 12.16 16.37 -5.47
C LEU A 242 12.07 17.89 -5.35
N THR A 243 10.86 18.44 -5.24
CA THR A 243 10.68 19.90 -5.08
C THR A 243 11.25 20.40 -3.76
N ASP A 244 11.19 19.58 -2.70
CA ASP A 244 11.83 19.89 -1.42
C ASP A 244 13.34 19.96 -1.54
N LEU A 245 13.92 18.95 -2.19
CA LEU A 245 15.35 18.87 -2.44
C LEU A 245 15.85 20.06 -3.27
N ILE A 246 15.14 20.39 -4.35
CA ILE A 246 15.47 21.56 -5.19
C ILE A 246 15.42 22.85 -4.37
N SER A 247 14.37 23.06 -3.57
CA SER A 247 14.24 24.24 -2.71
C SER A 247 15.36 24.33 -1.67
N CYS A 248 15.76 23.19 -1.09
CA CYS A 248 16.89 23.11 -0.17
C CYS A 248 18.22 23.47 -0.86
N TYR A 249 18.50 22.84 -2.01
CA TYR A 249 19.73 23.12 -2.77
C TYR A 249 19.82 24.57 -3.22
N ASP A 250 18.75 25.13 -3.77
CA ASP A 250 18.68 26.52 -4.21
C ASP A 250 19.09 27.49 -3.09
N ARG A 251 18.56 27.24 -1.88
CA ARG A 251 18.90 28.04 -0.69
C ARG A 251 20.35 27.85 -0.24
N VAL A 252 20.87 26.62 -0.28
CA VAL A 252 22.28 26.33 0.06
C VAL A 252 23.22 26.98 -0.95
N THR A 253 22.96 26.84 -2.25
CA THR A 253 23.80 27.41 -3.31
C THR A 253 23.83 28.93 -3.23
N HIS A 254 22.70 29.58 -3.00
CA HIS A 254 22.65 31.04 -2.81
C HIS A 254 23.50 31.54 -1.64
N LEU A 255 23.55 30.80 -0.53
CA LEU A 255 24.38 31.16 0.63
C LEU A 255 25.86 30.92 0.37
N VAL A 256 26.20 29.82 -0.31
CA VAL A 256 27.58 29.49 -0.71
C VAL A 256 28.13 30.51 -1.70
N ASP A 257 27.34 30.90 -2.70
CA ASP A 257 27.72 31.93 -3.69
C ASP A 257 27.95 33.30 -3.04
N ALA A 258 27.26 33.58 -1.93
CA ALA A 258 27.48 34.77 -1.10
C ALA A 258 28.71 34.65 -0.17
N GLY A 259 29.48 33.57 -0.28
CA GLY A 259 30.66 33.30 0.55
C GLY A 259 30.33 32.97 2.01
N LYS A 260 29.09 32.57 2.32
CA LYS A 260 28.68 32.22 3.69
C LYS A 260 28.90 30.73 3.95
N ALA A 261 29.30 30.41 5.17
CA ALA A 261 29.29 29.03 5.66
C ALA A 261 27.84 28.54 5.83
N VAL A 262 27.59 27.28 5.48
CA VAL A 262 26.27 26.65 5.58
C VAL A 262 26.41 25.32 6.30
N ASP A 263 25.66 25.16 7.39
CA ASP A 263 25.53 23.91 8.12
C ASP A 263 24.12 23.35 7.93
N VAL A 264 24.00 22.03 7.73
CA VAL A 264 22.73 21.33 7.55
C VAL A 264 22.52 20.36 8.71
N VAL A 265 21.43 20.54 9.45
CA VAL A 265 21.01 19.64 10.53
C VAL A 265 19.84 18.79 10.06
N SER A 266 20.01 17.47 10.04
CA SER A 266 18.95 16.52 9.73
C SER A 266 18.32 16.00 11.02
N LEU A 267 17.00 16.12 11.14
CA LEU A 267 16.21 15.66 12.28
C LEU A 267 15.17 14.64 11.79
N ASP A 268 15.02 13.54 12.51
CA ASP A 268 13.99 12.53 12.24
C ASP A 268 13.28 12.12 13.53
N PHE A 269 11.98 11.88 13.43
CA PHE A 269 11.15 11.45 14.56
C PHE A 269 11.02 9.93 14.57
N SER A 270 11.43 9.30 15.67
CA SER A 270 11.18 7.87 15.87
C SER A 270 9.68 7.61 16.01
N LYS A 271 9.13 6.72 15.17
CA LYS A 271 7.72 6.29 15.21
C LYS A 271 6.75 7.49 15.22
N ALA A 272 6.95 8.42 14.29
CA ALA A 272 6.25 9.71 14.28
C ALA A 272 4.71 9.60 14.34
N PHE A 273 4.11 8.59 13.69
CA PHE A 273 2.65 8.40 13.70
C PHE A 273 2.14 7.72 14.99
N ASP A 274 2.92 6.81 15.56
CA ASP A 274 2.52 6.03 16.73
C ASP A 274 2.69 6.83 18.04
N THR A 275 3.57 7.83 18.04
CA THR A 275 3.93 8.63 19.22
C THR A 275 3.12 9.91 19.38
N VAL A 276 2.27 10.27 18.41
CA VAL A 276 1.44 11.48 18.48
C VAL A 276 0.43 11.35 19.61
N SER A 277 0.40 12.34 20.50
CA SER A 277 -0.65 12.45 21.51
C SER A 277 -1.96 12.90 20.86
N HIS A 278 -3.00 12.08 20.97
CA HIS A 278 -4.33 12.41 20.45
C HIS A 278 -4.92 13.67 21.10
N SER A 279 -4.74 13.88 22.40
CA SER A 279 -5.24 15.09 23.08
C SER A 279 -4.58 16.36 22.55
N ILE A 280 -3.25 16.36 22.41
CA ILE A 280 -2.52 17.53 21.86
C ILE A 280 -2.90 17.76 20.39
N LEU A 281 -3.09 16.69 19.62
CA LEU A 281 -3.53 16.80 18.23
C LEU A 281 -4.92 17.45 18.15
N LEU A 282 -5.89 16.99 18.95
CA LEU A 282 -7.24 17.54 19.00
C LEU A 282 -7.25 19.00 19.46
N GLU A 283 -6.49 19.36 20.48
CA GLU A 283 -6.33 20.75 20.93
C GLU A 283 -5.81 21.66 19.81
N LYS A 284 -4.80 21.21 19.05
CA LYS A 284 -4.27 21.95 17.89
C LYS A 284 -5.29 22.10 16.78
N LEU A 285 -6.05 21.05 16.48
CA LEU A 285 -7.10 21.08 15.47
C LEU A 285 -8.25 22.01 15.89
N ALA A 286 -8.65 21.99 17.17
CA ALA A 286 -9.64 22.90 17.73
C ALA A 286 -9.20 24.37 17.66
N ALA A 287 -7.92 24.65 17.91
CA ALA A 287 -7.35 26.00 17.77
C ALA A 287 -7.42 26.53 16.33
N HIS A 288 -7.56 25.66 15.34
CA HIS A 288 -7.75 26.02 13.93
C HIS A 288 -9.22 26.18 13.53
N SER A 289 -10.16 26.29 14.48
CA SER A 289 -11.59 26.52 14.22
C SER A 289 -12.30 25.43 13.43
N LEU A 290 -11.79 24.19 13.50
CA LEU A 290 -12.49 23.02 12.97
C LEU A 290 -13.78 22.77 13.76
N ASP A 291 -14.82 22.30 13.06
CA ASP A 291 -16.10 22.02 13.68
C ASP A 291 -16.02 20.83 14.66
N THR A 292 -16.84 20.89 15.70
CA THR A 292 -16.82 19.89 16.77
C THR A 292 -17.13 18.48 16.27
N CYS A 293 -17.99 18.30 15.27
CA CYS A 293 -18.28 16.98 14.71
C CYS A 293 -17.06 16.34 14.07
N THR A 294 -16.33 17.12 13.27
CA THR A 294 -15.09 16.67 12.64
C THR A 294 -13.98 16.41 13.66
N LEU A 295 -14.00 17.07 14.82
CA LEU A 295 -13.08 16.77 15.94
C LEU A 295 -13.52 15.55 16.77
N CYS A 296 -14.83 15.31 16.88
CA CYS A 296 -15.40 14.17 17.59
C CYS A 296 -15.22 12.85 16.86
N TRP A 297 -15.35 12.87 15.54
CA TRP A 297 -15.15 11.71 14.68
C TRP A 297 -13.66 11.34 14.55
#